data_AF-A0A5N4DBS4-F1
#
_entry.id   AF-A0A5N4DBS4-F1
#
_cell.length_a   1.000
_cell.length_b   1.000
_cell.length_c   1.000
_cell.angle_alpha   90.00
_cell.angle_beta   90.00
_cell.angle_gamma   90.00
#
_symmetry.space_group_name_H-M   'P 1'
#
loop_
_entity.id
_entity.type
_entity.pdbx_description
1 polymer ?
#
loop_
_entity_poly.entity_id
_entity_poly.type
_entity_poly.pdbx_seq_one_letter_code
_entity_poly.pdbx_strand_id
1 'polypeptide(L)'
;RASRAVQGSTPAAVSCQLSNWSEWTDCFPCQDAKYRYRSLLQPSKFGGAICSGNIWDQASCHSPTACLRQAQCGQDFQCKETGRCLKRHLVCNGDRDCLDGSDEDDCEDVRVSENDCSQYEPIPGSETATLGYNILTQEEAQSVYDASYYGGQCETVYNGEWRELRYDSACERLYYGDDEKYFRKPYNFLKYHFEAVADTKMSSELYDNANDLLSKVKNDKSVSAGVTIGVSPTGSPYTVNVGPSGSRAASLLDKLNKYNQKKYGFIRIFTKVQTAHFKMRRDNIMLDEVMLQSLMELPEQYNYGMYAKFINDYGTHYITSGSMGGIYEYILVLNKEEMKTEGK
;
A
#
# COMPACT_ATOMS: atom_id res chain seq x y z
N ARG A 1 -52.03 -5.25 32.25
CA ARG A 1 -51.49 -5.13 30.88
C ARG A 1 -49.97 -5.21 31.00
N ALA A 2 -49.43 -6.44 30.95
CA ALA A 2 -48.01 -6.70 31.24
C ALA A 2 -47.13 -6.25 30.08
N SER A 3 -46.15 -5.42 30.40
CA SER A 3 -45.09 -4.92 29.52
C SER A 3 -44.22 -6.09 29.05
N ARG A 4 -44.22 -6.36 27.74
CA ARG A 4 -43.26 -7.27 27.10
C ARG A 4 -41.87 -6.62 27.18
N ALA A 5 -41.04 -7.10 28.11
CA ALA A 5 -39.62 -6.83 28.08
C ALA A 5 -39.04 -7.47 26.81
N VAL A 6 -38.49 -6.65 25.91
CA VAL A 6 -37.65 -7.14 24.82
C VAL A 6 -36.37 -7.66 25.48
N GLN A 7 -36.29 -8.97 25.70
CA GLN A 7 -35.04 -9.64 26.04
C GLN A 7 -34.08 -9.44 24.87
N GLY A 8 -33.12 -8.53 25.03
CA GLY A 8 -31.97 -8.45 24.13
C GLY A 8 -31.21 -9.76 24.22
N SER A 9 -31.34 -10.62 23.20
CA SER A 9 -30.57 -11.85 23.12
C SER A 9 -29.11 -11.50 22.90
N THR A 10 -28.27 -11.59 23.93
CA THR A 10 -26.83 -11.54 23.74
C THR A 10 -26.42 -12.77 22.95
N PRO A 11 -25.85 -12.62 21.74
CA PRO A 11 -25.47 -13.75 20.91
C PRO A 11 -24.43 -14.62 21.62
N ALA A 12 -24.54 -15.94 21.48
CA ALA A 12 -23.65 -16.89 22.12
C ALA A 12 -22.21 -16.74 21.60
N ALA A 13 -21.24 -16.83 22.51
CA ALA A 13 -19.83 -16.82 22.17
C ALA A 13 -19.49 -17.99 21.23
N VAL A 14 -18.77 -17.70 20.14
CA VAL A 14 -18.30 -18.70 19.18
C VAL A 14 -16.78 -18.66 19.16
N SER A 15 -16.16 -19.76 19.59
CA SER A 15 -14.70 -19.90 19.60
C SER A 15 -14.15 -20.14 18.19
N CYS A 16 -12.92 -19.69 17.98
CA CYS A 16 -12.23 -19.85 16.72
C CYS A 16 -11.89 -21.34 16.44
N GLN A 17 -12.01 -21.77 15.17
CA GLN A 17 -11.66 -23.11 14.71
C GLN A 17 -10.78 -23.05 13.47
N LEU A 18 -9.66 -23.77 13.50
CA LEU A 18 -8.75 -23.96 12.38
C LEU A 18 -8.87 -25.39 11.86
N SER A 19 -8.66 -25.58 10.57
CA SER A 19 -8.52 -26.91 10.00
C SER A 19 -7.23 -27.58 10.49
N ASN A 20 -7.13 -28.89 10.22
CA ASN A 20 -5.84 -29.57 10.25
C ASN A 20 -4.89 -28.93 9.23
N TRP A 21 -3.58 -29.12 9.46
CA TRP A 21 -2.54 -28.73 8.52
C TRP A 21 -2.67 -29.54 7.23
N SER A 22 -2.35 -28.91 6.10
CA SER A 22 -2.07 -29.60 4.85
C SER A 22 -0.84 -30.49 5.01
N GLU A 23 -0.70 -31.44 4.09
CA GLU A 23 0.58 -32.10 3.88
C GLU A 23 1.66 -31.06 3.55
N TRP A 24 2.90 -31.39 3.90
CA TRP A 24 4.05 -30.57 3.53
C TRP A 24 4.25 -30.59 2.02
N THR A 25 4.66 -29.46 1.47
CA THR A 25 5.21 -29.42 0.11
C THR A 25 6.51 -30.21 0.03
N ASP A 26 6.92 -30.50 -1.21
CA ASP A 26 8.30 -30.85 -1.49
C ASP A 26 9.26 -29.76 -1.01
N CYS A 27 10.51 -30.16 -0.80
CA CYS A 27 11.58 -29.24 -0.38
C CYS A 27 12.02 -28.39 -1.56
N PHE A 28 11.95 -27.06 -1.43
CA PHE A 28 12.38 -26.12 -2.45
C PHE A 28 13.91 -25.92 -2.38
N PRO A 29 14.70 -26.36 -3.38
CA PRO A 29 16.16 -26.36 -3.30
C PRO A 29 16.81 -24.99 -3.10
N CYS A 30 16.20 -23.93 -3.63
CA CYS A 30 16.75 -22.58 -3.56
C CYS A 30 16.45 -21.87 -2.23
N GLN A 31 15.52 -22.41 -1.44
CA GLN A 31 15.08 -21.84 -0.17
C GLN A 31 15.46 -22.73 1.03
N ASP A 32 15.86 -23.98 0.78
CA ASP A 32 16.05 -25.02 1.80
C ASP A 32 14.87 -25.08 2.79
N ALA A 33 13.66 -24.91 2.24
CA ALA A 33 12.42 -24.79 2.99
C ALA A 33 11.28 -25.58 2.35
N LYS A 34 10.38 -26.05 3.21
CA LYS A 34 9.09 -26.65 2.85
C LYS A 34 7.97 -25.93 3.58
N TYR A 35 6.77 -25.97 3.00
CA TYR A 35 5.64 -25.16 3.44
C TYR A 35 4.41 -26.02 3.68
N ARG A 36 3.53 -25.54 4.55
CA ARG A 36 2.19 -26.07 4.73
C ARG A 36 1.25 -24.95 5.16
N TYR A 37 -0.05 -25.19 5.03
CA TYR A 37 -1.06 -24.21 5.41
C TYR A 37 -2.25 -24.89 6.08
N ARG A 38 -3.09 -24.09 6.72
CA ARG A 38 -4.39 -24.50 7.24
C ARG A 38 -5.41 -23.38 7.04
N SER A 39 -6.68 -23.74 7.03
CA SER A 39 -7.78 -22.81 6.76
C SER A 39 -8.45 -22.36 8.07
N LEU A 40 -8.88 -21.10 8.11
CA LEU A 40 -9.76 -20.59 9.15
C LEU A 40 -11.20 -21.07 8.85
N LEU A 41 -11.69 -22.02 9.64
CA LEU A 41 -13.04 -22.57 9.46
C LEU A 41 -14.09 -21.67 10.13
N GLN A 42 -13.77 -21.15 11.32
CA GLN A 42 -14.66 -20.30 12.11
C GLN A 42 -13.84 -19.22 12.82
N PRO A 43 -14.07 -17.93 12.58
CA PRO A 43 -13.46 -16.86 13.39
C PRO A 43 -14.07 -16.81 14.78
N SER A 44 -13.34 -16.23 15.75
CA SER A 44 -13.91 -15.91 17.06
C SER A 44 -15.01 -14.84 16.91
N LYS A 45 -16.18 -15.08 17.52
CA LYS A 45 -17.29 -14.13 17.57
C LYS A 45 -17.78 -13.97 19.00
N PHE A 46 -18.28 -12.78 19.33
CA PHE A 46 -18.97 -12.48 20.60
C PHE A 46 -18.18 -12.87 21.86
N GLY A 47 -16.86 -12.65 21.85
CA GLY A 47 -15.98 -12.95 22.99
C GLY A 47 -15.52 -14.41 23.10
N GLY A 48 -15.74 -15.24 22.07
CA GLY A 48 -15.14 -16.58 22.00
C GLY A 48 -13.61 -16.54 21.94
N ALA A 49 -12.97 -17.65 22.34
CA ALA A 49 -11.52 -17.74 22.38
C ALA A 49 -10.88 -17.54 21.00
N ILE A 50 -9.79 -16.77 20.95
CA ILE A 50 -8.98 -16.57 19.74
C ILE A 50 -8.17 -17.85 19.44
N CYS A 51 -7.90 -18.11 18.16
CA CYS A 51 -6.99 -19.18 17.79
C CYS A 51 -5.54 -18.76 18.09
N SER A 52 -4.81 -19.57 18.85
CA SER A 52 -3.38 -19.41 19.04
C SER A 52 -2.62 -20.07 17.88
N GLY A 53 -2.08 -19.26 16.97
CA GLY A 53 -1.17 -19.70 15.91
C GLY A 53 -1.58 -19.28 14.49
N ASN A 54 -0.62 -19.32 13.58
CA ASN A 54 -0.74 -18.79 12.21
C ASN A 54 -1.43 -19.80 11.28
N ILE A 55 -1.84 -19.32 10.10
CA ILE A 55 -2.44 -20.14 9.02
C ILE A 55 -1.39 -20.67 8.02
N TRP A 56 -0.16 -20.17 8.12
CA TRP A 56 1.01 -20.61 7.36
C TRP A 56 2.09 -21.12 8.29
N ASP A 57 2.86 -22.09 7.81
CA ASP A 57 4.01 -22.63 8.52
C ASP A 57 5.12 -22.98 7.54
N GLN A 58 6.36 -22.81 7.98
CA GLN A 58 7.56 -23.09 7.21
C GLN A 58 8.52 -23.92 8.06
N ALA A 59 9.18 -24.88 7.42
CA ALA A 59 10.20 -25.69 8.08
C ALA A 59 11.43 -25.82 7.18
N SER A 60 12.61 -25.81 7.79
CA SER A 60 13.85 -26.12 7.10
C SER A 60 13.83 -27.55 6.57
N CYS A 61 14.35 -27.73 5.37
CA CYS A 61 14.55 -29.03 4.74
C CYS A 61 15.86 -29.01 3.97
N HIS A 62 16.46 -30.19 3.75
CA HIS A 62 17.65 -30.30 2.94
C HIS A 62 17.27 -31.05 1.66
N SER A 63 17.40 -30.38 0.51
CA SER A 63 17.17 -31.01 -0.78
C SER A 63 18.48 -31.59 -1.32
N PRO A 64 18.50 -32.85 -1.80
CA PRO A 64 19.67 -33.40 -2.49
C PRO A 64 19.85 -32.80 -3.90
N THR A 65 18.86 -32.06 -4.39
CA THR A 65 18.90 -31.44 -5.72
C THR A 65 19.53 -30.06 -5.61
N ALA A 66 20.49 -29.74 -6.48
CA ALA A 66 21.08 -28.40 -6.52
C ALA A 66 20.06 -27.35 -7.00
N CYS A 67 20.07 -26.16 -6.38
CA CYS A 67 19.33 -25.00 -6.86
C CYS A 67 19.89 -24.55 -8.21
N LEU A 68 19.20 -24.90 -9.29
CA LEU A 68 19.49 -24.40 -10.63
C LEU A 68 18.69 -23.12 -10.84
N ARG A 69 19.21 -21.97 -10.37
CA ARG A 69 18.76 -20.67 -10.88
C ARG A 69 19.19 -20.59 -12.35
N GLN A 70 18.34 -21.03 -13.27
CA GLN A 70 18.63 -20.89 -14.70
C GLN A 70 18.73 -19.40 -15.02
N ALA A 71 19.78 -19.00 -15.73
CA ALA A 71 19.90 -17.64 -16.25
C ALA A 71 18.82 -17.43 -17.33
N GLN A 72 17.72 -16.76 -16.94
CA GLN A 72 16.56 -16.57 -17.81
C GLN A 72 16.69 -15.35 -18.73
N CYS A 73 17.76 -14.55 -18.59
CA CYS A 73 17.89 -13.27 -19.29
C CYS A 73 18.44 -13.38 -20.73
N GLY A 74 18.82 -14.58 -21.19
CA GLY A 74 19.26 -14.79 -22.57
C GLY A 74 20.50 -13.94 -22.93
N GLN A 75 20.32 -12.93 -23.80
CA GLN A 75 21.40 -12.00 -24.19
C GLN A 75 21.51 -10.78 -23.26
N ASP A 76 20.51 -10.54 -22.43
CA ASP A 76 20.46 -9.42 -21.48
C ASP A 76 21.37 -9.69 -20.27
N PHE A 77 21.77 -8.64 -19.58
CA PHE A 77 22.52 -8.71 -18.33
C PHE A 77 21.59 -9.18 -17.19
N GLN A 78 22.12 -9.93 -16.23
CA GLN A 78 21.35 -10.46 -15.11
C GLN A 78 21.97 -10.00 -13.79
N CYS A 79 21.19 -9.35 -12.92
CA CYS A 79 21.64 -8.98 -11.58
C CYS A 79 22.01 -10.24 -10.77
N LYS A 80 23.11 -10.18 -9.99
CA LYS A 80 23.71 -11.36 -9.36
C LYS A 80 22.79 -11.99 -8.31
N GLU A 81 22.16 -11.20 -7.45
CA GLU A 81 21.36 -11.71 -6.33
C GLU A 81 19.89 -11.96 -6.68
N THR A 82 19.30 -11.06 -7.47
CA THR A 82 17.84 -10.99 -7.69
C THR A 82 17.39 -11.59 -9.00
N GLY A 83 18.31 -11.76 -9.96
CA GLY A 83 18.01 -12.35 -11.25
C GLY A 83 17.21 -11.45 -12.19
N ARG A 84 17.07 -10.16 -11.89
CA ARG A 84 16.46 -9.14 -12.77
C ARG A 84 17.26 -9.04 -14.08
N CYS A 85 16.53 -8.97 -15.20
CA CYS A 85 17.12 -8.84 -16.53
C CYS A 85 17.19 -7.39 -16.99
N LEU A 86 18.38 -6.92 -17.30
CA LEU A 86 18.66 -5.56 -17.78
C LEU A 86 19.21 -5.59 -19.20
N LYS A 87 18.79 -4.63 -20.03
CA LYS A 87 19.42 -4.46 -21.35
C LYS A 87 20.88 -4.08 -21.18
N ARG A 88 21.77 -4.64 -21.99
CA ARG A 88 23.23 -4.42 -21.88
C ARG A 88 23.67 -2.96 -21.95
N HIS A 89 22.89 -2.07 -22.55
CA HIS A 89 23.19 -0.64 -22.59
C HIS A 89 22.98 0.06 -21.23
N LEU A 90 22.39 -0.63 -20.25
CA LEU A 90 22.20 -0.15 -18.89
C LEU A 90 23.36 -0.54 -17.97
N VAL A 91 24.29 -1.38 -18.41
CA VAL A 91 25.47 -1.77 -17.61
C VAL A 91 26.51 -0.66 -17.70
N CYS A 92 27.07 -0.26 -16.55
CA CYS A 92 28.03 0.83 -16.41
C CYS A 92 27.50 2.16 -16.99
N ASN A 93 26.21 2.46 -16.78
CA ASN A 93 25.60 3.70 -17.27
C ASN A 93 25.62 4.83 -16.23
N GLY A 94 26.14 4.58 -15.02
CA GLY A 94 26.17 5.52 -13.90
C GLY A 94 24.87 5.64 -13.12
N ASP A 95 23.90 4.73 -13.35
CA ASP A 95 22.64 4.62 -12.63
C ASP A 95 22.52 3.20 -12.08
N ARG A 96 22.02 3.06 -10.84
CA ARG A 96 21.92 1.75 -10.20
C ARG A 96 20.58 1.12 -10.53
N ASP A 97 20.56 0.28 -11.57
CA ASP A 97 19.38 -0.45 -12.03
C ASP A 97 19.21 -1.81 -11.32
N CYS A 98 20.26 -2.38 -10.73
CA CYS A 98 20.17 -3.55 -9.83
C CYS A 98 20.24 -3.17 -8.34
N LEU A 99 19.43 -3.82 -7.50
CA LEU A 99 19.46 -3.63 -6.04
C LEU A 99 20.81 -4.05 -5.42
N ASP A 100 21.54 -4.99 -6.03
CA ASP A 100 22.89 -5.38 -5.60
C ASP A 100 24.00 -4.47 -6.16
N GLY A 101 23.67 -3.57 -7.10
CA GLY A 101 24.62 -2.70 -7.79
C GLY A 101 25.54 -3.44 -8.78
N SER A 102 25.22 -4.69 -9.12
CA SER A 102 26.07 -5.53 -9.97
C SER A 102 26.21 -5.06 -11.42
N ASP A 103 25.31 -4.19 -11.87
CA ASP A 103 25.34 -3.50 -13.15
C ASP A 103 26.37 -2.37 -13.23
N GLU A 104 26.79 -1.83 -12.08
CA GLU A 104 27.78 -0.77 -11.96
C GLU A 104 29.11 -1.26 -11.32
N ASP A 105 29.27 -2.58 -11.19
CA ASP A 105 30.51 -3.23 -10.77
C ASP A 105 31.51 -3.37 -11.96
N ASP A 106 32.80 -3.17 -11.69
CA ASP A 106 33.91 -3.41 -12.65
C ASP A 106 33.90 -2.48 -13.90
N CYS A 107 33.54 -1.21 -13.70
CA CYS A 107 33.40 -0.19 -14.76
C CYS A 107 34.64 0.73 -14.92
N GLU A 108 35.86 0.19 -14.91
CA GLU A 108 37.13 0.97 -14.82
C GLU A 108 37.38 1.99 -15.95
N ASP A 109 36.78 1.83 -17.14
CA ASP A 109 37.08 2.65 -18.34
C ASP A 109 35.83 3.28 -18.99
N VAL A 110 34.70 3.33 -18.29
CA VAL A 110 33.44 3.84 -18.85
C VAL A 110 33.26 5.32 -18.54
N ARG A 111 33.32 6.16 -19.59
CA ARG A 111 32.89 7.56 -19.50
C ARG A 111 31.38 7.60 -19.42
N VAL A 112 30.84 7.67 -18.20
CA VAL A 112 29.45 8.00 -17.96
C VAL A 112 29.20 9.36 -18.62
N SER A 113 28.30 9.41 -19.60
CA SER A 113 27.80 10.71 -20.07
C SER A 113 27.14 11.35 -18.86
N GLU A 114 27.58 12.53 -18.43
CA GLU A 114 26.91 13.29 -17.38
C GLU A 114 25.49 13.62 -17.84
N ASN A 115 24.57 12.66 -17.64
CA ASN A 115 23.16 12.93 -17.69
C ASN A 115 22.87 13.69 -16.41
N ASP A 116 22.59 14.97 -16.57
CA ASP A 116 22.25 15.97 -15.56
C ASP A 116 20.93 15.66 -14.81
N CYS A 117 20.57 14.38 -14.73
CA CYS A 117 19.29 13.87 -14.29
C CYS A 117 19.37 13.17 -12.94
N SER A 118 20.54 12.65 -12.56
CA SER A 118 20.78 12.07 -11.24
C SER A 118 20.71 13.11 -10.12
N GLN A 119 20.86 14.40 -10.45
CA GLN A 119 20.69 15.49 -9.48
C GLN A 119 19.23 15.77 -9.12
N TYR A 120 18.27 15.30 -9.92
CA TYR A 120 16.85 15.56 -9.67
C TYR A 120 16.26 14.49 -8.76
N GLU A 121 15.54 14.93 -7.74
CA GLU A 121 14.77 14.07 -6.85
C GLU A 121 13.66 13.33 -7.62
N PRO A 122 13.26 12.12 -7.18
CA PRO A 122 12.13 11.41 -7.77
C PRO A 122 10.81 12.16 -7.54
N ILE A 123 9.83 11.91 -8.41
CA ILE A 123 8.48 12.48 -8.26
C ILE A 123 7.90 12.19 -6.85
N PRO A 124 7.32 13.20 -6.16
CA PRO A 124 6.80 13.01 -4.81
C PRO A 124 5.71 11.95 -4.76
N GLY A 125 5.84 11.02 -3.80
CA GLY A 125 4.92 9.91 -3.58
C GLY A 125 5.11 8.71 -4.51
N SER A 126 6.23 8.64 -5.27
CA SER A 126 6.55 7.48 -6.10
C SER A 126 6.52 6.18 -5.31
N GLU A 127 7.21 6.14 -4.18
CA GLU A 127 7.31 4.96 -3.29
C GLU A 127 5.94 4.46 -2.84
N THR A 128 5.03 5.36 -2.46
CA THR A 128 3.67 4.98 -2.05
C THR A 128 2.84 4.50 -3.23
N ALA A 129 3.00 5.10 -4.42
CA ALA A 129 2.27 4.69 -5.61
C ALA A 129 2.65 3.28 -6.09
N THR A 130 3.85 2.83 -5.71
CA THR A 130 4.43 1.55 -6.15
C THR A 130 4.11 0.40 -5.21
N LEU A 131 3.54 0.67 -4.02
CA LEU A 131 3.11 -0.34 -3.06
C LEU A 131 1.88 -1.11 -3.55
N GLY A 132 1.76 -2.34 -3.07
CA GLY A 132 0.53 -3.11 -3.16
C GLY A 132 -0.56 -2.60 -2.22
N TYR A 133 -1.80 -3.03 -2.47
CA TYR A 133 -2.96 -2.64 -1.68
C TYR A 133 -3.84 -3.85 -1.34
N ASN A 134 -4.14 -4.01 -0.05
CA ASN A 134 -5.05 -5.04 0.42
C ASN A 134 -6.44 -4.46 0.68
N ILE A 135 -7.42 -4.84 -0.14
CA ILE A 135 -8.79 -4.28 -0.03
C ILE A 135 -9.54 -4.76 1.22
N LEU A 136 -9.13 -5.87 1.82
CA LEU A 136 -9.79 -6.44 3.01
C LEU A 136 -9.35 -5.70 4.28
N THR A 137 -8.06 -5.36 4.39
CA THR A 137 -7.51 -4.62 5.54
C THR A 137 -7.49 -3.11 5.30
N GLN A 138 -7.53 -2.68 4.04
CA GLN A 138 -7.33 -1.30 3.58
C GLN A 138 -5.94 -0.75 3.94
N GLU A 139 -4.93 -1.62 3.89
CA GLU A 139 -3.55 -1.30 4.23
C GLU A 139 -2.65 -1.46 3.00
N GLU A 140 -1.56 -0.72 3.03
CA GLU A 140 -0.48 -0.81 2.07
C GLU A 140 0.30 -2.10 2.33
N ALA A 141 0.68 -2.77 1.24
CA ALA A 141 1.48 -3.98 1.24
C ALA A 141 2.92 -3.64 0.79
N GLN A 142 3.74 -4.65 0.53
CA GLN A 142 5.09 -4.44 0.01
C GLN A 142 5.09 -3.85 -1.41
N SER A 143 6.26 -3.36 -1.84
CA SER A 143 6.48 -2.81 -3.18
C SER A 143 6.16 -3.83 -4.27
N VAL A 144 5.33 -3.42 -5.22
CA VAL A 144 4.98 -4.21 -6.41
C VAL A 144 5.81 -3.74 -7.60
N TYR A 145 5.86 -2.43 -7.77
CA TYR A 145 6.66 -1.78 -8.80
C TYR A 145 7.99 -1.32 -8.21
N ASP A 146 9.04 -1.28 -9.02
CA ASP A 146 10.25 -0.59 -8.63
C ASP A 146 10.06 0.94 -8.75
N ALA A 147 10.18 1.64 -7.62
CA ALA A 147 10.04 3.10 -7.53
C ALA A 147 11.26 3.86 -8.03
N SER A 148 12.42 3.21 -8.05
CA SER A 148 13.73 3.80 -8.29
C SER A 148 14.33 3.34 -9.62
N TYR A 149 13.70 2.41 -10.32
CA TYR A 149 14.11 2.00 -11.66
C TYR A 149 13.79 3.07 -12.71
N TYR A 150 14.83 3.54 -13.41
CA TYR A 150 14.72 4.50 -14.52
C TYR A 150 14.96 3.87 -15.88
N GLY A 151 15.70 2.75 -15.97
CA GLY A 151 15.95 2.04 -17.22
C GLY A 151 16.59 2.93 -18.28
N GLY A 152 17.55 3.74 -17.88
CA GLY A 152 18.26 4.70 -18.74
C GLY A 152 17.40 5.89 -19.20
N GLN A 153 16.13 5.99 -18.77
CA GLN A 153 15.28 7.13 -19.10
C GLN A 153 15.59 8.34 -18.20
N CYS A 154 15.72 9.51 -18.81
CA CYS A 154 15.67 10.78 -18.13
C CYS A 154 14.46 11.57 -18.60
N GLU A 155 13.31 11.32 -17.98
CA GLU A 155 12.13 12.15 -18.13
C GLU A 155 11.94 12.98 -16.87
N THR A 156 11.80 14.29 -17.02
CA THR A 156 11.59 15.22 -15.91
C THR A 156 10.18 15.79 -15.91
N VAL A 157 9.67 16.07 -14.72
CA VAL A 157 8.38 16.72 -14.50
C VAL A 157 8.64 18.08 -13.89
N TYR A 158 8.17 19.12 -14.56
CA TYR A 158 8.28 20.49 -14.07
C TYR A 158 7.33 20.72 -12.89
N ASN A 159 7.89 21.19 -11.78
CA ASN A 159 7.15 21.75 -10.67
C ASN A 159 6.87 23.23 -10.96
N GLY A 160 5.65 23.71 -10.75
CA GLY A 160 5.32 25.14 -10.93
C GLY A 160 5.69 26.01 -9.73
N GLU A 161 5.82 25.41 -8.55
CA GLU A 161 5.93 26.11 -7.26
C GLU A 161 7.38 26.41 -6.83
N TRP A 162 8.37 25.88 -7.54
CA TRP A 162 9.81 26.04 -7.22
C TRP A 162 10.31 27.49 -7.08
N ARG A 163 9.58 28.46 -7.65
CA ARG A 163 9.89 29.90 -7.53
C ARG A 163 9.45 30.52 -6.21
N GLU A 164 8.87 29.75 -5.31
CA GLU A 164 8.60 30.22 -3.95
C GLU A 164 9.92 30.52 -3.23
N LEU A 165 10.03 31.74 -2.68
CA LEU A 165 11.21 32.13 -1.92
C LEU A 165 11.17 31.45 -0.55
N ARG A 166 12.17 30.61 -0.26
CA ARG A 166 12.23 29.83 0.99
C ARG A 166 13.42 30.26 1.85
N TYR A 167 13.18 30.28 3.15
CA TYR A 167 14.21 30.49 4.16
C TYR A 167 14.32 29.25 5.03
N ASP A 168 15.46 28.57 4.96
CA ASP A 168 15.80 27.48 5.87
C ASP A 168 16.58 28.05 7.06
N SER A 169 15.95 28.11 8.24
CA SER A 169 16.57 28.61 9.47
C SER A 169 17.60 27.65 10.06
N ALA A 170 17.53 26.34 9.74
CA ALA A 170 18.53 25.39 10.21
C ALA A 170 19.87 25.59 9.48
N CYS A 171 19.80 25.98 8.20
CA CYS A 171 20.96 26.29 7.37
C CYS A 171 21.23 27.79 7.20
N GLU A 172 20.40 28.66 7.79
CA GLU A 172 20.41 30.13 7.61
C GLU A 172 20.51 30.54 6.13
N ARG A 173 19.77 29.83 5.26
CA ARG A 173 19.86 29.94 3.81
C ARG A 173 18.56 30.48 3.23
N LEU A 174 18.63 31.62 2.54
CA LEU A 174 17.54 32.17 1.72
C LEU A 174 17.79 31.79 0.26
N TYR A 175 16.87 31.05 -0.36
CA TYR A 175 17.03 30.55 -1.73
C TYR A 175 15.68 30.35 -2.41
N TYR A 176 15.69 30.26 -3.75
CA TYR A 176 14.58 29.68 -4.51
C TYR A 176 14.80 28.18 -4.58
N GLY A 177 13.73 27.38 -4.63
CA GLY A 177 13.81 25.93 -4.74
C GLY A 177 14.24 25.45 -6.13
N ASP A 178 15.35 25.96 -6.68
CA ASP A 178 15.89 25.59 -7.99
C ASP A 178 16.11 24.06 -8.11
N ASP A 179 16.42 23.41 -7.00
CA ASP A 179 16.54 21.96 -6.81
C ASP A 179 15.19 21.21 -6.92
N GLU A 180 14.07 21.84 -6.55
CA GLU A 180 12.72 21.27 -6.67
C GLU A 180 12.00 21.67 -7.96
N LYS A 181 12.71 22.30 -8.91
CA LYS A 181 12.16 22.75 -10.19
C LYS A 181 11.74 21.59 -11.09
N TYR A 182 12.52 20.51 -11.06
CA TYR A 182 12.28 19.32 -11.85
C TYR A 182 12.38 18.09 -10.97
N PHE A 183 11.44 17.18 -11.15
CA PHE A 183 11.47 15.86 -10.54
C PHE A 183 11.72 14.80 -11.62
N ARG A 184 12.60 13.84 -11.32
CA ARG A 184 12.86 12.70 -12.21
C ARG A 184 11.68 11.74 -12.13
N LYS A 185 11.13 11.34 -13.29
CA LYS A 185 10.03 10.40 -13.38
C LYS A 185 10.56 8.97 -13.57
N PRO A 186 10.29 8.04 -12.63
CA PRO A 186 10.68 6.64 -12.78
C PRO A 186 10.00 5.97 -13.97
N TYR A 187 10.62 4.92 -14.50
CA TYR A 187 10.23 4.24 -15.73
C TYR A 187 8.77 3.71 -15.68
N ASN A 188 8.36 3.20 -14.52
CA ASN A 188 7.04 2.62 -14.29
C ASN A 188 5.89 3.63 -14.35
N PHE A 189 6.17 4.94 -14.25
CA PHE A 189 5.16 5.98 -14.37
C PHE A 189 5.01 6.40 -15.84
N LEU A 190 3.79 6.24 -16.38
CA LEU A 190 3.47 6.69 -17.73
C LEU A 190 3.34 8.22 -17.81
N LYS A 191 2.70 8.82 -16.80
CA LYS A 191 2.56 10.28 -16.68
C LYS A 191 2.42 10.69 -15.22
N TYR A 192 2.89 11.90 -14.92
CA TYR A 192 2.69 12.59 -13.65
C TYR A 192 2.51 14.08 -13.95
N HIS A 193 1.45 14.70 -13.41
CA HIS A 193 1.20 16.13 -13.56
C HIS A 193 0.88 16.73 -12.19
N PHE A 194 1.55 17.84 -11.85
CA PHE A 194 1.24 18.65 -10.67
C PHE A 194 -0.03 19.47 -10.87
N GLU A 195 -0.89 19.48 -9.87
CA GLU A 195 -2.14 20.22 -9.86
C GLU A 195 -1.96 21.52 -9.07
N ALA A 196 -2.00 22.65 -9.78
CA ALA A 196 -1.63 23.96 -9.23
C ALA A 196 -2.71 24.63 -8.36
N VAL A 197 -3.90 24.01 -8.23
CA VAL A 197 -5.00 24.57 -7.45
C VAL A 197 -5.64 23.43 -6.67
N ALA A 198 -5.29 23.34 -5.39
CA ALA A 198 -6.02 22.51 -4.46
C ALA A 198 -7.48 22.99 -4.43
N ASP A 199 -8.44 22.17 -4.87
CA ASP A 199 -9.89 22.43 -4.74
C ASP A 199 -10.27 22.41 -3.25
N THR A 200 -9.86 23.44 -2.52
CA THR A 200 -9.94 23.55 -1.06
C THR A 200 -11.30 24.09 -0.64
N LYS A 201 -12.37 23.42 -1.07
CA LYS A 201 -13.69 23.65 -0.49
C LYS A 201 -13.72 22.97 0.87
N MET A 202 -13.32 23.73 1.90
CA MET A 202 -13.45 23.30 3.27
C MET A 202 -14.93 23.16 3.61
N SER A 203 -15.33 21.93 3.90
CA SER A 203 -16.69 21.60 4.32
C SER A 203 -16.74 21.52 5.84
N SER A 204 -17.81 22.06 6.42
CA SER A 204 -18.09 21.95 7.84
C SER A 204 -19.47 21.36 8.05
N GLU A 205 -19.54 20.20 8.70
CA GLU A 205 -20.80 19.51 9.02
C GLU A 205 -20.96 19.43 10.54
N LEU A 206 -22.18 19.67 11.03
CA LEU A 206 -22.54 19.56 12.44
C LEU A 206 -23.33 18.26 12.67
N TYR A 207 -23.03 17.58 13.78
CA TYR A 207 -23.72 16.35 14.18
C TYR A 207 -24.15 16.41 15.64
N ASP A 208 -25.34 15.86 15.90
CA ASP A 208 -25.96 15.91 17.21
C ASP A 208 -25.41 14.88 18.20
N ASN A 209 -24.86 13.78 17.70
CA ASN A 209 -24.31 12.70 18.51
C ASN A 209 -23.19 11.95 17.74
N ALA A 210 -22.45 11.10 18.47
CA ALA A 210 -21.31 10.37 17.92
C ALA A 210 -21.70 9.35 16.84
N ASN A 211 -22.90 8.77 16.91
CA ASN A 211 -23.37 7.77 15.95
C ASN A 211 -23.65 8.39 14.58
N ASP A 212 -24.22 9.60 14.55
CA ASP A 212 -24.49 10.33 13.31
C ASP A 212 -23.17 10.66 12.58
N LEU A 213 -22.19 11.21 13.31
CA LEU A 213 -20.84 11.45 12.79
C LEU A 213 -20.19 10.17 12.27
N LEU A 214 -20.23 9.09 13.07
CA LEU A 214 -19.65 7.80 12.71
C LEU A 214 -20.27 7.25 11.42
N SER A 215 -21.59 7.34 11.28
CA SER A 215 -22.31 6.85 10.11
C SER A 215 -21.84 7.58 8.84
N LYS A 216 -21.63 8.90 8.93
CA LYS A 216 -21.16 9.73 7.83
C LYS A 216 -19.71 9.41 7.44
N VAL A 217 -18.81 9.31 8.42
CA VAL A 217 -17.41 8.91 8.18
C VAL A 217 -17.31 7.51 7.56
N LYS A 218 -18.14 6.56 8.01
CA LYS A 218 -18.20 5.20 7.45
C LYS A 218 -18.65 5.21 5.99
N ASN A 219 -19.69 5.99 5.68
CA ASN A 219 -20.22 6.11 4.33
C ASN A 219 -19.20 6.78 3.38
N ASP A 220 -18.62 7.91 3.76
CA ASP A 220 -17.68 8.64 2.90
C ASP A 220 -16.44 7.81 2.53
N LYS A 221 -15.95 6.95 3.44
CA LYS A 221 -14.83 6.03 3.18
C LYS A 221 -15.17 4.86 2.26
N SER A 222 -16.43 4.41 2.23
CA SER A 222 -16.84 3.34 1.31
C SER A 222 -16.84 3.77 -0.17
N VAL A 223 -16.87 5.07 -0.45
CA VAL A 223 -16.95 5.62 -1.82
C VAL A 223 -15.58 5.91 -2.45
N SER A 224 -14.50 5.99 -1.66
CA SER A 224 -13.16 6.34 -2.17
C SER A 224 -12.37 5.20 -2.81
N ALA A 225 -12.89 3.96 -2.80
CA ALA A 225 -12.25 2.83 -3.49
C ALA A 225 -12.66 2.86 -4.97
N GLY A 226 -11.76 3.34 -5.83
CA GLY A 226 -11.92 3.26 -7.29
C GLY A 226 -12.04 1.82 -7.80
N VAL A 227 -12.44 1.66 -9.06
CA VAL A 227 -12.62 0.35 -9.71
C VAL A 227 -11.32 -0.45 -9.69
N THR A 228 -11.28 -1.52 -8.91
CA THR A 228 -10.16 -2.45 -8.85
C THR A 228 -10.41 -3.63 -9.79
N ILE A 229 -9.49 -3.87 -10.74
CA ILE A 229 -9.54 -5.04 -11.63
C ILE A 229 -8.72 -6.15 -10.98
N GLY A 230 -9.37 -7.21 -10.51
CA GLY A 230 -8.74 -8.41 -9.99
C GLY A 230 -8.86 -9.58 -10.97
N VAL A 231 -7.83 -10.43 -11.06
CA VAL A 231 -7.87 -11.70 -11.77
C VAL A 231 -8.41 -12.77 -10.81
N SER A 232 -9.57 -13.35 -11.12
CA SER A 232 -10.15 -14.45 -10.35
C SER A 232 -10.18 -15.72 -11.22
N PRO A 233 -9.87 -16.91 -10.67
CA PRO A 233 -10.12 -18.17 -11.36
C PRO A 233 -11.62 -18.33 -11.61
N THR A 234 -11.98 -18.82 -12.79
CA THR A 234 -13.36 -19.12 -13.20
C THR A 234 -13.99 -20.14 -12.27
N GLY A 235 -15.06 -19.77 -11.54
CA GLY A 235 -15.90 -20.76 -10.83
C GLY A 235 -16.67 -20.33 -9.58
N SER A 236 -16.52 -19.11 -9.04
CA SER A 236 -17.26 -18.68 -7.84
C SER A 236 -18.42 -17.71 -8.17
N PRO A 237 -19.64 -17.93 -7.64
CA PRO A 237 -20.76 -17.03 -7.87
C PRO A 237 -20.51 -15.68 -7.21
N TYR A 238 -20.61 -14.64 -8.02
CA TYR A 238 -20.40 -13.23 -7.70
C TYR A 238 -21.13 -12.82 -6.41
N THR A 239 -20.37 -12.59 -5.35
CA THR A 239 -20.77 -11.69 -4.27
C THR A 239 -19.71 -10.59 -4.18
N VAL A 240 -20.04 -9.42 -4.72
CA VAL A 240 -19.28 -8.19 -4.45
C VAL A 240 -19.60 -7.82 -3.00
N ASN A 241 -18.91 -8.46 -2.06
CA ASN A 241 -18.97 -8.07 -0.66
C ASN A 241 -18.08 -6.85 -0.48
N VAL A 242 -18.68 -5.67 -0.50
CA VAL A 242 -18.06 -4.42 -0.03
C VAL A 242 -17.78 -4.60 1.47
N GLY A 243 -16.55 -4.97 1.81
CA GLY A 243 -16.09 -5.08 3.19
C GLY A 243 -16.05 -3.68 3.84
N PRO A 244 -16.58 -3.52 5.07
CA PRO A 244 -16.50 -2.23 5.75
C PRO A 244 -15.04 -1.88 6.08
N SER A 245 -14.70 -0.60 5.89
CA SER A 245 -13.44 0.04 6.28
C SER A 245 -13.14 -0.21 7.77
N GLY A 246 -12.13 -1.04 8.04
CA GLY A 246 -11.95 -1.67 9.35
C GLY A 246 -10.99 -0.96 10.32
N SER A 247 -9.81 -0.51 9.88
CA SER A 247 -8.74 -0.12 10.84
C SER A 247 -8.88 1.30 11.39
N ARG A 248 -8.91 2.33 10.53
CA ARG A 248 -9.02 3.74 10.97
C ARG A 248 -10.40 4.11 11.52
N ALA A 249 -11.47 3.51 10.97
CA ALA A 249 -12.84 3.77 11.46
C ALA A 249 -13.08 3.18 12.85
N ALA A 250 -12.54 1.98 13.13
CA ALA A 250 -12.61 1.37 14.45
C ALA A 250 -11.76 2.14 15.49
N SER A 251 -10.57 2.63 15.13
CA SER A 251 -9.77 3.48 16.00
C SER A 251 -10.47 4.81 16.34
N LEU A 252 -11.13 5.44 15.35
CA LEU A 252 -11.92 6.64 15.57
C LEU A 252 -13.14 6.36 16.45
N LEU A 253 -13.82 5.22 16.24
CA LEU A 253 -14.95 4.77 17.07
C LEU A 253 -14.56 4.67 18.55
N ASP A 254 -13.42 4.06 18.85
CA ASP A 254 -12.95 3.89 20.22
C ASP A 254 -12.71 5.25 20.91
N LYS A 255 -12.15 6.21 20.18
CA LYS A 255 -11.97 7.59 20.68
C LYS A 255 -13.30 8.32 20.88
N LEU A 256 -14.25 8.16 19.95
CA LEU A 256 -15.57 8.82 20.00
C LEU A 256 -16.51 8.22 21.05
N ASN A 257 -16.35 6.93 21.40
CA ASN A 257 -17.15 6.27 22.43
C ASN A 257 -17.05 6.97 23.79
N LYS A 258 -15.93 7.64 24.08
CA LYS A 258 -15.74 8.44 25.30
C LYS A 258 -16.73 9.62 25.41
N TYR A 259 -17.27 10.08 24.28
CA TYR A 259 -18.13 11.25 24.16
C TYR A 259 -19.56 10.91 23.74
N ASN A 260 -20.01 9.67 23.95
CA ASN A 260 -21.35 9.22 23.53
C ASN A 260 -22.51 9.73 24.41
N GLN A 261 -22.23 10.65 25.35
CA GLN A 261 -23.26 11.30 26.16
C GLN A 261 -23.98 12.38 25.35
N LYS A 262 -25.31 12.49 25.49
CA LYS A 262 -26.15 13.47 24.78
C LYS A 262 -25.76 14.95 24.99
N LYS A 263 -24.91 15.24 25.97
CA LYS A 263 -24.38 16.59 26.23
C LYS A 263 -23.31 17.02 25.23
N TYR A 264 -22.74 16.10 24.44
CA TYR A 264 -21.73 16.44 23.44
C TYR A 264 -22.34 16.59 22.04
N GLY A 265 -21.87 17.58 21.28
CA GLY A 265 -22.08 17.73 19.84
C GLY A 265 -20.76 17.66 19.09
N PHE A 266 -20.80 17.48 17.77
CA PHE A 266 -19.61 17.30 16.96
C PHE A 266 -19.62 18.22 15.75
N ILE A 267 -18.46 18.80 15.42
CA ILE A 267 -18.24 19.50 14.16
C ILE A 267 -17.11 18.78 13.43
N ARG A 268 -17.37 18.36 12.18
CA ARG A 268 -16.35 17.81 11.29
C ARG A 268 -15.96 18.87 10.28
N ILE A 269 -14.69 19.21 10.26
CA ILE A 269 -14.07 20.07 9.26
C ILE A 269 -13.26 19.16 8.35
N PHE A 270 -13.56 19.16 7.06
CA PHE A 270 -12.97 18.25 6.10
C PHE A 270 -12.65 18.98 4.79
N THR A 271 -11.43 18.79 4.29
CA THR A 271 -11.03 19.18 2.93
C THR A 271 -10.12 18.11 2.34
N LYS A 272 -10.26 17.88 1.03
CA LYS A 272 -9.39 17.01 0.25
C LYS A 272 -8.53 17.89 -0.64
N VAL A 273 -7.22 17.69 -0.57
CA VAL A 273 -6.25 18.38 -1.40
C VAL A 273 -5.71 17.38 -2.40
N GLN A 274 -5.75 17.71 -3.68
CA GLN A 274 -5.09 16.97 -4.74
C GLN A 274 -3.88 17.80 -5.19
N THR A 275 -2.70 17.18 -5.19
CA THR A 275 -1.43 17.85 -5.52
C THR A 275 -0.88 17.38 -6.86
N ALA A 276 -1.23 16.17 -7.29
CA ALA A 276 -0.83 15.66 -8.59
C ALA A 276 -1.77 14.56 -9.08
N HIS A 277 -1.77 14.32 -10.40
CA HIS A 277 -2.39 13.16 -11.02
C HIS A 277 -1.34 12.31 -11.72
N PHE A 278 -1.43 10.99 -11.54
CA PHE A 278 -0.48 10.06 -12.14
C PHE A 278 -1.18 8.87 -12.79
N LYS A 279 -0.45 8.22 -13.70
CA LYS A 279 -0.87 6.98 -14.34
C LYS A 279 0.34 6.07 -14.49
N MET A 280 0.18 4.81 -14.12
CA MET A 280 1.19 3.78 -14.26
C MET A 280 1.24 3.25 -15.70
N ARG A 281 2.41 2.74 -16.09
CA ARG A 281 2.60 1.99 -17.33
C ARG A 281 1.80 0.69 -17.29
N ARG A 282 1.40 0.19 -18.47
CA ARG A 282 0.62 -1.05 -18.61
C ARG A 282 1.44 -2.23 -19.11
N ASP A 283 2.39 -1.96 -20.00
CA ASP A 283 3.20 -2.97 -20.67
C ASP A 283 4.67 -2.82 -20.28
N ASN A 284 5.42 -3.93 -20.28
CA ASN A 284 6.85 -3.96 -19.90
C ASN A 284 7.11 -3.28 -18.55
N ILE A 285 6.28 -3.58 -17.55
CA ILE A 285 6.42 -3.08 -16.18
C ILE A 285 7.68 -3.69 -15.55
N MET A 286 8.47 -2.87 -14.84
CA MET A 286 9.57 -3.36 -14.03
C MET A 286 9.09 -3.60 -12.59
N LEU A 287 9.08 -4.87 -12.18
CA LEU A 287 8.69 -5.25 -10.82
C LEU A 287 9.80 -4.93 -9.82
N ASP A 288 9.40 -4.70 -8.58
CA ASP A 288 10.33 -4.68 -7.45
C ASP A 288 11.13 -6.00 -7.40
N GLU A 289 12.43 -5.93 -7.06
CA GLU A 289 13.30 -7.11 -7.09
C GLU A 289 12.90 -8.18 -6.08
N VAL A 290 12.38 -7.78 -4.91
CA VAL A 290 11.93 -8.72 -3.87
C VAL A 290 10.64 -9.40 -4.31
N MET A 291 9.73 -8.65 -4.95
CA MET A 291 8.53 -9.23 -5.57
C MET A 291 8.89 -10.21 -6.69
N LEU A 292 9.87 -9.86 -7.54
CA LEU A 292 10.35 -10.73 -8.60
C LEU A 292 10.90 -12.05 -8.03
N GLN A 293 11.75 -11.99 -6.99
CA GLN A 293 12.24 -13.18 -6.31
C GLN A 293 11.09 -14.01 -5.76
N SER A 294 10.16 -13.39 -5.03
CA SER A 294 8.99 -14.08 -4.45
C SER A 294 8.11 -14.73 -5.51
N LEU A 295 8.00 -14.12 -6.70
CA LEU A 295 7.26 -14.67 -7.84
C LEU A 295 7.97 -15.88 -8.45
N MET A 296 9.30 -15.81 -8.61
CA MET A 296 10.12 -16.93 -9.11
C MET A 296 10.15 -18.12 -8.12
N GLU A 297 9.94 -17.84 -6.84
CA GLU A 297 9.86 -18.82 -5.77
C GLU A 297 8.52 -19.57 -5.69
N LEU A 298 7.49 -19.11 -6.40
CA LEU A 298 6.19 -19.78 -6.42
C LEU A 298 6.26 -21.09 -7.24
N PRO A 299 5.66 -22.18 -6.75
CA PRO A 299 5.59 -23.42 -7.50
C PRO A 299 4.65 -23.30 -8.71
N GLU A 300 5.02 -23.97 -9.81
CA GLU A 300 4.14 -24.15 -10.97
C GLU A 300 2.88 -24.95 -10.59
N GLN A 301 3.03 -25.94 -9.70
CA GLN A 301 1.89 -26.65 -9.14
C GLN A 301 1.19 -25.78 -8.09
N TYR A 302 -0.12 -25.63 -8.24
CA TYR A 302 -0.93 -24.81 -7.34
C TYR A 302 -0.75 -25.21 -5.87
N ASN A 303 -0.32 -24.26 -5.05
CA ASN A 303 -0.24 -24.38 -3.60
C ASN A 303 -0.92 -23.18 -2.93
N TYR A 304 -2.07 -23.39 -2.30
CA TYR A 304 -2.81 -22.28 -1.68
C TYR A 304 -1.98 -21.50 -0.64
N GLY A 305 -1.19 -22.18 0.19
CA GLY A 305 -0.39 -21.55 1.24
C GLY A 305 0.60 -20.52 0.71
N MET A 306 1.38 -20.89 -0.30
CA MET A 306 2.39 -20.04 -0.92
C MET A 306 1.75 -18.83 -1.62
N TYR A 307 0.69 -19.07 -2.40
CA TYR A 307 -0.01 -18.00 -3.12
C TYR A 307 -0.75 -17.05 -2.15
N ALA A 308 -1.35 -17.59 -1.08
CA ALA A 308 -1.99 -16.78 -0.05
C ALA A 308 -0.96 -15.92 0.71
N LYS A 309 0.24 -16.44 0.97
CA LYS A 309 1.34 -15.67 1.57
C LYS A 309 1.79 -14.55 0.62
N PHE A 310 1.99 -14.85 -0.67
CA PHE A 310 2.31 -13.85 -1.68
C PHE A 310 1.26 -12.71 -1.74
N ILE A 311 -0.03 -13.05 -1.76
CA ILE A 311 -1.12 -12.06 -1.75
C ILE A 311 -1.15 -11.26 -0.45
N ASN A 312 -0.79 -11.88 0.68
CA ASN A 312 -0.69 -11.18 1.95
C ASN A 312 0.47 -10.17 1.95
N ASP A 313 1.61 -10.54 1.38
CA ASP A 313 2.84 -9.75 1.40
C ASP A 313 2.79 -8.59 0.38
N TYR A 314 2.26 -8.82 -0.83
CA TYR A 314 2.20 -7.83 -1.93
C TYR A 314 0.80 -7.26 -2.17
N GLY A 315 -0.19 -7.66 -1.37
CA GLY A 315 -1.54 -7.16 -1.48
C GLY A 315 -2.40 -7.85 -2.55
N THR A 316 -3.69 -7.57 -2.48
CA THR A 316 -4.71 -8.13 -3.39
C THR A 316 -4.79 -7.40 -4.72
N HIS A 317 -4.32 -6.15 -4.75
CA HIS A 317 -4.41 -5.23 -5.87
C HIS A 317 -3.17 -4.36 -5.92
N TYR A 318 -2.93 -3.73 -7.06
CA TYR A 318 -1.88 -2.74 -7.25
C TYR A 318 -2.46 -1.48 -7.89
N ILE A 319 -1.77 -0.36 -7.75
CA ILE A 319 -2.25 0.94 -8.21
C ILE A 319 -1.95 1.10 -9.70
N THR A 320 -2.93 1.52 -10.51
CA THR A 320 -2.77 1.75 -11.96
C THR A 320 -2.84 3.22 -12.37
N SER A 321 -3.50 4.04 -11.56
CA SER A 321 -3.59 5.50 -11.70
C SER A 321 -4.24 6.08 -10.46
N GLY A 322 -4.03 7.37 -10.21
CA GLY A 322 -4.70 8.05 -9.10
C GLY A 322 -4.37 9.53 -9.04
N SER A 323 -4.80 10.14 -7.95
CA SER A 323 -4.37 11.49 -7.56
C SER A 323 -3.56 11.39 -6.27
N MET A 324 -2.42 12.05 -6.24
CA MET A 324 -1.67 12.31 -5.02
C MET A 324 -2.26 13.51 -4.29
N GLY A 325 -2.03 13.57 -2.99
CA GLY A 325 -2.44 14.69 -2.16
C GLY A 325 -2.70 14.25 -0.73
N GLY A 326 -3.68 14.87 -0.09
CA GLY A 326 -3.94 14.65 1.32
C GLY A 326 -5.38 14.92 1.70
N ILE A 327 -5.72 14.47 2.90
CA ILE A 327 -6.99 14.76 3.55
C ILE A 327 -6.67 15.54 4.81
N TYR A 328 -7.23 16.74 4.92
CA TYR A 328 -7.19 17.53 6.13
C TYR A 328 -8.56 17.39 6.83
N GLU A 329 -8.55 16.71 7.97
CA GLU A 329 -9.77 16.35 8.70
C GLU A 329 -9.60 16.66 10.20
N TYR A 330 -10.53 17.45 10.73
CA TYR A 330 -10.65 17.77 12.16
C TYR A 330 -12.04 17.42 12.66
N ILE A 331 -12.09 16.87 13.87
CA ILE A 331 -13.34 16.60 14.58
C ILE A 331 -13.26 17.37 15.90
N LEU A 332 -14.12 18.38 16.04
CA LEU A 332 -14.29 19.15 17.27
C LEU A 332 -15.39 18.52 18.11
N VAL A 333 -15.11 18.27 19.38
CA VAL A 333 -16.09 17.78 20.35
C VAL A 333 -16.50 18.95 21.25
N LEU A 334 -17.80 19.25 21.27
CA LEU A 334 -18.35 20.43 21.93
C LEU A 334 -19.28 20.02 23.07
N ASN A 335 -19.10 20.60 24.26
CA ASN A 335 -20.05 20.43 25.36
C ASN A 335 -21.24 21.39 25.18
N LYS A 336 -22.41 20.85 24.81
CA LYS A 336 -23.63 21.62 24.55
C LYS A 336 -24.15 22.37 25.78
N GLU A 337 -23.88 21.88 26.98
CA GLU A 337 -24.31 22.54 28.22
C GLU A 337 -23.44 23.77 28.51
N GLU A 338 -22.13 23.62 28.38
CA GLU A 338 -21.14 24.67 28.63
C GLU A 338 -21.20 25.78 27.57
N MET A 339 -21.39 25.42 26.29
CA MET A 339 -21.63 26.41 25.23
C MET A 339 -22.88 27.27 25.50
N LYS A 340 -23.92 26.72 26.14
CA LYS A 340 -25.11 27.48 26.51
C LYS A 340 -24.86 28.41 27.70
N THR A 341 -23.97 28.03 28.62
CA THR A 341 -23.63 28.85 29.79
C THR A 341 -22.65 29.98 29.46
N GLU A 342 -21.72 29.75 28.53
CA GLU A 342 -20.74 30.75 28.08
C GLU A 342 -21.28 31.69 26.99
N GLY A 343 -22.34 31.31 26.28
CA GLY A 343 -23.01 32.13 25.26
C GLY A 343 -23.85 33.29 25.81
N LYS A 344 -23.43 33.93 26.90
CA LYS A 344 -24.01 35.17 27.43
C LYS A 344 -23.33 36.41 26.88
#